data_AF-A0A521A375-F1
#
_entry.id   AF-A0A521A375-F1
#
_cell.length_a   1.000
_cell.length_b   1.000
_cell.length_c   1.000
_cell.angle_alpha   90.00
_cell.angle_beta   90.00
_cell.angle_gamma   90.00
#
_symmetry.space_group_name_H-M   'P 1'
#
loop_
_entity.id
_entity.type
_entity.pdbx_description
1 polymer ?
#
loop_
_entity_poly.entity_id
_entity_poly.type
_entity_poly.pdbx_seq_one_letter_code
_entity_poly.pdbx_strand_id
1 'polypeptide(L)'
;MKTKITLLIAVVCLAFNFGAAQSNEEDMNTLSIFVEYAKAKNYDAAYQPWMELRQRNPRFNRAIYVYGEDILEDKIEKSQGSEKVTYLNDLVKLWEERGTYFANKTPKGEYMAKACQLMYDNRSALKKTDAQLYQCFDEAYKADKSTFTNPK
;
A
#
# COMPACT_ATOMS: atom_id res chain seq x y z
N MET A 1 4.39 18.77 -47.59
CA MET A 1 5.12 18.17 -46.44
C MET A 1 4.64 18.71 -45.10
N LYS A 2 4.46 20.04 -44.94
CA LYS A 2 4.01 20.68 -43.69
C LYS A 2 2.67 20.13 -43.16
N THR A 3 1.64 20.02 -44.00
CA THR A 3 0.31 19.48 -43.62
C THR A 3 0.33 18.00 -43.20
N LYS A 4 1.23 17.18 -43.76
CA LYS A 4 1.37 15.76 -43.39
C LYS A 4 2.02 15.61 -42.01
N ILE A 5 2.99 16.47 -41.68
CA ILE A 5 3.62 16.53 -40.36
C ILE A 5 2.64 17.06 -39.32
N THR A 6 1.84 18.09 -39.65
CA THR A 6 0.78 18.60 -38.76
C THR A 6 -0.28 17.55 -38.44
N LEU A 7 -0.69 16.73 -39.42
CA LEU A 7 -1.63 15.63 -39.20
C LEU A 7 -1.04 14.54 -38.30
N LEU A 8 0.24 14.18 -38.51
CA LEU A 8 0.92 13.18 -37.69
C LEU A 8 1.05 13.64 -36.23
N ILE A 9 1.39 14.90 -35.99
CA ILE A 9 1.48 15.49 -34.65
C ILE A 9 0.10 15.54 -33.98
N ALA A 10 -0.96 15.89 -34.71
CA ALA A 10 -2.32 15.90 -34.17
C ALA A 10 -2.79 14.49 -33.75
N VAL A 11 -2.48 13.46 -34.55
CA VAL A 11 -2.82 12.07 -34.23
C VAL A 11 -2.03 11.56 -33.02
N VAL A 12 -0.74 11.88 -32.92
CA VAL A 12 0.09 11.51 -31.75
C VAL A 12 -0.41 12.20 -30.47
N CYS A 13 -0.72 13.50 -30.54
CA CYS A 13 -1.28 14.23 -29.40
C CYS A 13 -2.63 13.66 -28.95
N LEU A 14 -3.53 13.31 -29.88
CA LEU A 14 -4.82 12.71 -29.54
C LEU A 14 -4.64 11.32 -28.90
N ALA A 15 -3.80 10.46 -29.48
CA ALA A 15 -3.53 9.13 -28.94
C ALA A 15 -2.96 9.18 -27.51
N PHE A 16 -2.10 10.16 -27.21
CA PHE A 16 -1.50 10.32 -25.89
C PHE A 16 -2.51 10.79 -24.83
N ASN A 17 -3.49 11.61 -25.20
CA ASN A 17 -4.52 12.11 -24.29
C ASN A 17 -5.59 11.05 -23.98
N PHE A 18 -5.94 10.19 -24.94
CA PHE A 18 -6.94 9.12 -24.72
C PHE A 18 -6.44 8.04 -23.73
N GLY A 19 -5.17 7.65 -23.79
CA GLY A 19 -4.61 6.64 -22.88
C GLY A 19 -4.57 7.08 -21.41
N ALA A 20 -4.27 8.36 -21.15
CA ALA A 20 -4.19 8.90 -19.78
C ALA A 20 -5.56 9.12 -19.13
N ALA A 21 -6.61 9.37 -19.93
CA ALA A 21 -7.97 9.54 -19.43
C ALA A 21 -8.61 8.20 -19.04
N GLN A 22 -8.41 7.15 -19.85
CA GLN A 22 -8.96 5.82 -19.58
C GLN A 22 -8.39 5.18 -18.32
N SER A 23 -7.08 5.32 -18.07
CA SER A 23 -6.45 4.79 -16.85
C SER A 23 -7.01 5.45 -15.58
N ASN A 24 -7.31 6.75 -15.64
CA ASN A 24 -7.83 7.50 -14.49
C ASN A 24 -9.29 7.12 -14.16
N GLU A 25 -10.12 6.91 -15.19
CA GLU A 25 -11.50 6.44 -14.99
C GLU A 25 -11.54 5.03 -14.39
N GLU A 26 -10.72 4.11 -14.90
CA GLU A 26 -10.61 2.76 -14.37
C GLU A 26 -10.08 2.76 -12.93
N ASP A 27 -9.07 3.58 -12.59
CA ASP A 27 -8.57 3.72 -11.21
C ASP A 27 -9.63 4.28 -10.25
N MET A 28 -10.41 5.29 -10.68
CA MET A 28 -11.51 5.84 -9.89
C MET A 28 -12.63 4.80 -9.64
N ASN A 29 -12.96 4.00 -10.66
CA ASN A 29 -13.95 2.94 -10.54
C ASN A 29 -13.48 1.84 -9.58
N THR A 30 -12.27 1.32 -9.77
CA THR A 30 -11.69 0.31 -8.87
C THR A 30 -11.60 0.83 -7.44
N LEU A 31 -11.16 2.08 -7.25
CA LEU A 31 -11.13 2.76 -5.95
C LEU A 31 -12.51 2.77 -5.29
N SER A 32 -13.54 3.20 -6.03
CA SER A 32 -14.90 3.31 -5.49
C SER A 32 -15.43 1.95 -5.05
N ILE A 33 -15.23 0.92 -5.87
CA ILE A 33 -15.68 -0.46 -5.58
C ILE A 33 -15.04 -0.99 -4.28
N PHE A 34 -13.71 -1.00 -4.16
CA PHE A 34 -13.10 -1.60 -2.97
C PHE A 34 -13.38 -0.78 -1.71
N VAL A 35 -13.48 0.55 -1.82
CA VAL A 35 -13.79 1.42 -0.67
C VAL A 35 -15.22 1.16 -0.18
N GLU A 36 -16.19 0.97 -1.07
CA GLU A 36 -17.55 0.59 -0.69
C GLU A 36 -17.58 -0.74 0.05
N TYR A 37 -16.90 -1.76 -0.47
CA TYR A 37 -16.79 -3.06 0.20
C TYR A 37 -16.08 -2.95 1.56
N ALA A 38 -14.96 -2.23 1.65
CA ALA A 38 -14.22 -2.05 2.90
C ALA A 38 -15.04 -1.29 3.95
N LYS A 39 -15.79 -0.25 3.56
CA LYS A 39 -16.72 0.47 4.46
C LYS A 39 -17.84 -0.43 4.96
N ALA A 40 -18.32 -1.36 4.14
CA ALA A 40 -19.28 -2.38 4.52
C ALA A 40 -18.64 -3.56 5.29
N LYS A 41 -17.33 -3.50 5.58
CA LYS A 41 -16.52 -4.58 6.18
C LYS A 41 -16.55 -5.90 5.42
N ASN A 42 -16.88 -5.84 4.12
CA ASN A 42 -16.78 -6.98 3.23
C ASN A 42 -15.37 -7.06 2.64
N TYR A 43 -14.40 -7.34 3.50
CA TYR A 43 -12.97 -7.35 3.14
C TYR A 43 -12.62 -8.47 2.15
N ASP A 44 -13.39 -9.56 2.15
CA ASP A 44 -13.24 -10.64 1.17
C ASP A 44 -13.55 -10.15 -0.25
N ALA A 45 -14.61 -9.37 -0.44
CA ALA A 45 -14.93 -8.74 -1.72
C ALA A 45 -14.01 -7.55 -2.04
N ALA A 46 -13.54 -6.83 -1.03
CA ALA A 46 -12.64 -5.68 -1.23
C ALA A 46 -11.23 -6.08 -1.71
N TYR A 47 -10.74 -7.27 -1.32
CA TYR A 47 -9.34 -7.65 -1.51
C TYR A 47 -8.85 -7.61 -2.96
N GLN A 48 -9.61 -8.20 -3.90
CA GLN A 48 -9.20 -8.26 -5.31
C GLN A 48 -9.09 -6.85 -5.95
N PRO A 49 -10.16 -6.03 -5.98
CA PRO A 49 -10.08 -4.69 -6.57
C PRO A 49 -9.07 -3.79 -5.84
N TRP A 50 -8.91 -3.94 -4.52
CA TRP A 50 -7.88 -3.23 -3.78
C TRP A 50 -6.46 -3.59 -4.25
N MET A 51 -6.16 -4.89 -4.38
CA MET A 51 -4.85 -5.37 -4.83
C MET A 51 -4.56 -4.93 -6.26
N GLU A 52 -5.56 -5.01 -7.15
CA GLU A 52 -5.45 -4.55 -8.53
C GLU A 52 -5.05 -3.07 -8.60
N LEU A 53 -5.74 -2.19 -7.85
CA LEU A 53 -5.40 -0.76 -7.86
C LEU A 53 -4.03 -0.50 -7.22
N ARG A 54 -3.70 -1.18 -6.12
CA ARG A 54 -2.39 -1.04 -5.45
C ARG A 54 -1.24 -1.40 -6.39
N GLN A 55 -1.39 -2.45 -7.20
CA GLN A 55 -0.36 -2.87 -8.15
C GLN A 55 -0.31 -1.98 -9.40
N ARG A 56 -1.47 -1.56 -9.90
CA ARG A 56 -1.59 -0.78 -11.13
C ARG A 56 -1.18 0.68 -10.93
N ASN A 57 -1.64 1.33 -9.86
CA ASN A 57 -1.36 2.73 -9.57
C ASN A 57 -1.29 3.03 -8.05
N PRO A 58 -0.19 2.67 -7.37
CA PRO A 58 -0.05 2.85 -5.92
C PRO A 58 -0.03 4.32 -5.47
N ARG A 59 0.23 5.27 -6.38
CA ARG A 59 0.21 6.72 -6.09
C ARG A 59 -1.18 7.35 -6.20
N PHE A 60 -2.16 6.60 -6.71
CA PHE A 60 -3.45 7.15 -7.08
C PHE A 60 -4.21 7.77 -5.90
N ASN A 61 -4.34 7.03 -4.80
CA ASN A 61 -5.08 7.48 -3.64
C ASN A 61 -4.56 6.85 -2.35
N ARG A 62 -4.40 7.66 -1.29
CA ARG A 62 -3.95 7.16 0.03
C ARG A 62 -4.91 6.13 0.63
N ALA A 63 -6.19 6.12 0.22
CA ALA A 63 -7.18 5.14 0.63
C ALA A 63 -6.75 3.68 0.36
N ILE A 64 -5.88 3.46 -0.64
CA ILE A 64 -5.25 2.15 -0.91
C ILE A 64 -4.54 1.64 0.36
N TYR A 65 -3.81 2.50 1.06
CA TYR A 65 -3.05 2.12 2.25
C TYR A 65 -3.89 2.14 3.52
N VAL A 66 -4.93 3.00 3.58
CA VAL A 66 -5.82 3.07 4.74
C VAL A 66 -6.69 1.83 4.83
N TYR A 67 -7.48 1.54 3.78
CA TYR A 67 -8.35 0.37 3.79
C TYR A 67 -7.58 -0.93 3.53
N GLY A 68 -6.43 -0.86 2.86
CA GLY A 68 -5.56 -2.02 2.68
C GLY A 68 -5.05 -2.62 3.99
N GLU A 69 -4.87 -1.77 5.01
CA GLU A 69 -4.51 -2.21 6.34
C GLU A 69 -5.63 -3.06 6.95
N ASP A 70 -6.86 -2.52 6.99
CA ASP A 70 -8.04 -3.25 7.49
C ASP A 70 -8.27 -4.57 6.72
N ILE A 71 -8.11 -4.53 5.39
CA ILE A 71 -8.27 -5.71 4.52
C ILE A 71 -7.24 -6.78 4.88
N LEU A 72 -5.96 -6.42 5.03
CA LEU A 72 -4.91 -7.38 5.36
C LEU A 72 -5.03 -7.90 6.79
N GLU A 73 -5.44 -7.07 7.75
CA GLU A 73 -5.68 -7.49 9.12
C GLU A 73 -6.78 -8.57 9.20
N ASP A 74 -7.89 -8.38 8.48
CA ASP A 74 -8.95 -9.40 8.36
C ASP A 74 -8.44 -10.71 7.72
N LYS A 75 -7.61 -10.61 6.66
CA LYS A 75 -6.99 -11.78 6.04
C LYS A 75 -6.02 -12.50 6.99
N ILE A 76 -5.25 -11.78 7.80
CA ILE A 76 -4.33 -12.33 8.81
C ILE A 76 -5.08 -13.05 9.92
N GLU A 77 -6.25 -12.52 10.33
CA GLU A 77 -7.10 -13.13 11.34
C GLU A 77 -7.70 -14.47 10.85
N LYS A 78 -8.16 -14.49 9.59
CA LYS A 78 -8.82 -15.66 8.98
C LYS A 78 -7.89 -16.73 8.44
N SER A 79 -6.59 -16.44 8.29
CA SER A 79 -5.61 -17.36 7.68
C SER A 79 -4.71 -18.04 8.71
N GLN A 80 -4.03 -19.11 8.29
CA GLN A 80 -3.08 -19.87 9.10
C GLN A 80 -1.86 -20.29 8.27
N GLY A 81 -0.81 -20.76 8.94
CA GLY A 81 0.37 -21.31 8.28
C GLY A 81 1.04 -20.34 7.29
N SER A 82 1.37 -20.84 6.09
CA SER A 82 2.04 -20.06 5.04
C SER A 82 1.21 -18.91 4.49
N GLU A 83 -0.12 -19.06 4.47
CA GLU A 83 -1.02 -18.01 4.00
C GLU A 83 -0.96 -16.80 4.92
N LYS A 84 -1.07 -17.03 6.24
CA LYS A 84 -0.92 -15.97 7.25
C LYS A 84 0.42 -15.25 7.15
N VAL A 85 1.50 -16.02 6.94
CA VAL A 85 2.85 -15.44 6.73
C VAL A 85 2.90 -14.56 5.49
N THR A 86 2.20 -14.92 4.41
CA THR A 86 2.10 -14.08 3.20
C THR A 86 1.44 -12.74 3.51
N TYR A 87 0.29 -12.73 4.17
CA TYR A 87 -0.41 -11.49 4.49
C TYR A 87 0.33 -10.63 5.53
N LEU A 88 1.01 -11.25 6.51
CA LEU A 88 1.87 -10.53 7.46
C LEU A 88 2.99 -9.77 6.75
N ASN A 89 3.69 -10.42 5.81
CA ASN A 89 4.74 -9.77 5.04
C ASN A 89 4.17 -8.69 4.11
N ASP A 90 2.98 -8.90 3.55
CA ASP A 90 2.35 -7.90 2.70
C ASP A 90 1.89 -6.67 3.50
N LEU A 91 1.49 -6.83 4.76
CA LEU A 91 1.13 -5.72 5.65
C LEU A 91 2.35 -4.86 6.00
N VAL A 92 3.49 -5.50 6.29
CA VAL A 92 4.78 -4.78 6.45
C VAL A 92 5.11 -3.99 5.19
N LYS A 93 4.98 -4.61 4.02
CA LYS A 93 5.22 -3.97 2.72
C LYS A 93 4.25 -2.82 2.44
N LEU A 94 2.98 -2.97 2.83
CA LEU A 94 1.95 -1.94 2.67
C LEU A 94 2.35 -0.65 3.38
N TRP A 95 2.86 -0.76 4.62
CA TRP A 95 3.32 0.40 5.39
C TRP A 95 4.58 1.05 4.79
N GLU A 96 5.51 0.26 4.26
CA GLU A 96 6.68 0.78 3.52
C GLU A 96 6.26 1.53 2.25
N GLU A 97 5.36 0.96 1.46
CA GLU A 97 4.83 1.57 0.25
C GLU A 97 4.06 2.85 0.57
N ARG A 98 3.27 2.88 1.65
CA ARG A 98 2.60 4.11 2.13
C ARG A 98 3.62 5.22 2.37
N GLY A 99 4.74 4.90 3.02
CA GLY A 99 5.86 5.84 3.24
C GLY A 99 6.53 6.28 1.94
N THR A 100 6.62 5.39 0.96
CA THR A 100 7.23 5.66 -0.36
C THR A 100 6.37 6.58 -1.23
N TYR A 101 5.07 6.32 -1.30
CA TYR A 101 4.16 7.02 -2.21
C TYR A 101 3.47 8.23 -1.56
N PHE A 102 3.34 8.24 -0.24
CA PHE A 102 2.67 9.29 0.53
C PHE A 102 3.51 9.77 1.72
N ALA A 103 4.83 9.95 1.53
CA ALA A 103 5.78 10.37 2.57
C ALA A 103 5.30 11.56 3.41
N ASN A 104 4.82 12.63 2.77
CA ASN A 104 4.35 13.85 3.45
C ASN A 104 3.12 13.65 4.35
N LYS A 105 2.45 12.50 4.26
CA LYS A 105 1.27 12.11 5.05
C LYS A 105 1.53 10.81 5.82
N THR A 106 2.79 10.40 5.96
CA THR A 106 3.20 9.17 6.62
C THR A 106 4.24 9.48 7.68
N PRO A 107 3.85 9.52 8.96
CA PRO A 107 4.80 9.58 10.06
C PRO A 107 5.71 8.35 10.01
N LYS A 108 6.95 8.54 9.55
CA LYS A 108 7.83 7.43 9.17
C LYS A 108 8.14 6.53 10.38
N GLY A 109 8.47 7.12 11.53
CA GLY A 109 8.78 6.34 12.72
C GLY A 109 7.59 5.55 13.26
N GLU A 110 6.39 6.13 13.23
CA GLU A 110 5.15 5.45 13.65
C GLU A 110 4.90 4.17 12.83
N TYR A 111 4.92 4.27 11.50
CA TYR A 111 4.68 3.13 10.62
C TYR A 111 5.83 2.11 10.64
N MET A 112 7.08 2.56 10.84
CA MET A 112 8.21 1.65 11.06
C MET A 112 8.05 0.89 12.38
N ALA A 113 7.74 1.58 13.48
CA ALA A 113 7.52 0.95 14.78
C ALA A 113 6.36 -0.04 14.72
N LYS A 114 5.28 0.31 14.03
CA LYS A 114 4.14 -0.58 13.76
C LYS A 114 4.54 -1.85 13.00
N ALA A 115 5.38 -1.71 11.97
CA ALA A 115 5.95 -2.85 11.24
C ALA A 115 6.83 -3.74 12.13
N CYS A 116 7.69 -3.14 12.96
CA CYS A 116 8.54 -3.86 13.91
C CYS A 116 7.72 -4.61 14.95
N GLN A 117 6.65 -3.99 15.46
CA GLN A 117 5.75 -4.59 16.43
C GLN A 117 5.03 -5.81 15.83
N LEU A 118 4.46 -5.66 14.63
CA LEU A 118 3.84 -6.79 13.92
C LEU A 118 4.82 -7.95 13.73
N MET A 119 6.08 -7.63 13.35
CA MET A 119 7.14 -8.62 13.20
C MET A 119 7.53 -9.28 14.52
N TYR A 120 7.54 -8.55 15.62
CA TYR A 120 7.84 -9.07 16.96
C TYR A 120 6.74 -10.02 17.46
N ASP A 121 5.47 -9.62 17.30
CA ASP A 121 4.31 -10.40 17.73
C ASP A 121 4.19 -11.71 16.95
N ASN A 122 4.64 -11.71 15.69
CA ASN A 122 4.62 -12.88 14.80
C ASN A 122 6.01 -13.48 14.54
N ARG A 123 7.00 -13.17 15.40
CA ARG A 123 8.43 -13.49 15.14
C ARG A 123 8.71 -14.96 14.87
N SER A 124 8.01 -15.87 15.55
CA SER A 124 8.17 -17.32 15.34
C SER A 124 7.70 -17.74 13.95
N ALA A 125 6.55 -17.24 13.49
CA ALA A 125 6.02 -17.52 12.16
C ALA A 125 6.85 -16.87 11.06
N LEU A 126 7.34 -15.65 11.31
CA LEU A 126 8.18 -14.87 10.39
C LEU A 126 9.68 -15.21 10.46
N LYS A 127 10.07 -16.16 11.32
CA LYS A 127 11.46 -16.58 11.56
C LYS A 127 12.39 -15.40 11.83
N LYS A 128 11.93 -14.41 12.60
CA LYS A 128 12.72 -13.23 12.99
C LYS A 128 13.56 -13.55 14.21
N THR A 129 14.81 -13.11 14.17
CA THR A 129 15.75 -13.17 15.31
C THR A 129 15.65 -11.91 16.16
N ASP A 130 16.07 -11.99 17.43
CA ASP A 130 16.09 -10.84 18.33
C ASP A 130 16.96 -9.69 17.79
N ALA A 131 18.09 -10.02 17.13
CA ALA A 131 18.96 -9.02 16.50
C ALA A 131 18.24 -8.26 15.37
N GLN A 132 17.47 -8.95 14.53
CA GLN A 132 16.70 -8.31 13.46
C GLN A 132 15.58 -7.42 14.00
N LEU A 133 14.90 -7.85 15.07
CA LEU A 133 13.83 -7.07 15.70
C LEU A 133 14.40 -5.84 16.41
N TYR A 134 15.52 -6.01 17.13
CA TYR A 134 16.24 -4.90 17.74
C TYR A 134 16.64 -3.85 16.71
N GLN A 135 17.27 -4.27 15.60
CA GLN A 135 17.66 -3.36 14.52
C GLN A 135 16.44 -2.62 13.94
N CYS A 136 15.32 -3.32 13.73
CA CYS A 136 14.08 -2.70 13.25
C CYS A 136 13.62 -1.56 14.17
N PHE A 137 13.53 -1.82 15.48
CA PHE A 137 13.10 -0.81 16.45
C PHE A 137 14.11 0.34 16.59
N ASP A 138 15.41 0.05 16.53
CA ASP A 138 16.46 1.09 16.54
C ASP A 138 16.37 2.01 15.32
N GLU A 139 16.14 1.44 14.13
CA GLU A 139 15.91 2.22 12.90
C GLU A 139 14.62 3.04 12.97
N ALA A 140 13.53 2.47 13.50
CA ALA A 140 12.26 3.18 13.71
C ALA A 140 12.44 4.37 14.68
N TYR A 141 13.15 4.16 15.79
CA TYR A 141 13.47 5.19 16.77
C TYR A 141 14.31 6.32 16.17
N LYS A 142 15.33 5.98 15.37
CA LYS A 142 16.17 6.97 14.69
C LYS A 142 15.41 7.76 13.63
N ALA A 143 14.45 7.13 12.94
CA ALA A 143 13.65 7.77 11.91
C ALA A 143 12.67 8.83 12.45
N ASP A 144 12.32 8.76 13.74
CA ASP A 144 11.43 9.74 14.37
C ASP A 144 11.74 9.99 15.84
N LYS A 145 13.00 10.36 16.10
CA LYS A 145 13.47 10.68 17.45
C LYS A 145 12.64 11.78 18.12
N SER A 146 12.07 12.68 17.32
CA SER A 146 11.31 13.84 17.79
C SER A 146 9.90 13.52 18.29
N THR A 147 9.23 12.50 17.73
CA THR A 147 7.84 12.19 18.10
C THR A 147 7.66 10.82 18.74
N PHE A 148 8.74 10.05 18.92
CA PHE A 148 8.74 8.78 19.64
C PHE A 148 8.32 8.97 21.11
N THR A 149 7.03 8.80 21.36
CA THR A 149 6.40 9.00 22.67
C THR A 149 5.99 7.68 23.34
N ASN A 150 5.95 6.57 22.59
CA ASN A 150 5.58 5.27 23.12
C ASN A 150 6.53 4.15 22.65
N PRO A 151 7.29 3.52 23.57
CA PRO A 151 8.13 2.36 23.28
C PRO A 151 7.39 1.01 23.32
N LYS A 152 6.06 1.01 23.48
CA LYS A 152 5.21 -0.19 23.56
C LYS A 152 4.26 -0.31 22.37
#